data_AF-R1EPZ8-F1
#
_entry.id   AF-R1EPZ8-F1
#
_cell.length_a   1.000
_cell.length_b   1.000
_cell.length_c   1.000
_cell.angle_alpha   90.00
_cell.angle_beta   90.00
_cell.angle_gamma   90.00
#
_symmetry.space_group_name_H-M   'P 1'
#
loop_
_entity.id
_entity.type
_entity.pdbx_description
1 polymer ?
#
loop_
_entity_poly.entity_id
_entity_poly.type
_entity_poly.pdbx_seq_one_letter_code
_entity_poly.pdbx_strand_id
1 'polypeptide(L)'
;MGEPVIKFRNYQPKTELDQLGAETVEKAAVPDVEEALQAGSSDVAHTDPTQEPLLNLAPKKVNWDLKRDIEPQMKKLRAATDRAIIELIRERVTKEGGETDLSTAVSQAAQEAAKDEL
;
A
#
# COMPACT_ATOMS: atom_id res chain seq x y z
N MET A 1 8.94 -0.41 69.40
CA MET A 1 8.33 -1.15 68.28
C MET A 1 7.45 -0.16 67.55
N GLY A 2 7.67 0.09 66.26
CA GLY A 2 6.90 1.09 65.49
C GLY A 2 5.47 0.60 65.26
N GLU A 3 4.52 1.52 65.25
CA GLU A 3 3.10 1.22 65.01
C GLU A 3 2.88 0.80 63.54
N PRO A 4 2.01 -0.18 63.25
CA PRO A 4 1.73 -0.61 61.89
C PRO A 4 0.87 0.42 61.16
N VAL A 5 1.43 1.02 60.09
CA VAL A 5 0.76 2.02 59.24
C VAL A 5 -0.02 1.34 58.11
N ILE A 6 -1.29 1.69 57.95
CA ILE A 6 -2.18 1.12 56.92
C ILE A 6 -1.97 1.88 55.60
N LYS A 7 -1.82 1.19 54.46
CA LYS A 7 -1.59 1.83 53.15
C LYS A 7 -2.74 1.59 52.17
N PHE A 8 -3.38 2.66 51.72
CA PHE A 8 -4.46 2.61 50.73
C PHE A 8 -3.93 2.88 49.32
N ARG A 9 -4.30 2.04 48.35
CA ARG A 9 -3.89 2.18 46.93
C ARG A 9 -5.03 2.68 46.03
N ASN A 10 -6.23 2.11 46.18
CA ASN A 10 -7.39 2.38 45.30
C ASN A 10 -8.63 2.91 46.06
N TYR A 11 -8.49 3.21 47.35
CA TYR A 11 -9.60 3.64 48.20
C TYR A 11 -9.26 4.94 48.90
N GLN A 12 -10.18 5.91 48.89
CA GLN A 12 -10.07 7.15 49.64
C GLN A 12 -11.01 7.10 50.85
N PRO A 13 -10.49 6.99 52.09
CA PRO A 13 -11.32 7.01 53.27
C PRO A 13 -11.98 8.39 53.41
N LYS A 14 -13.21 8.41 53.93
CA LYS A 14 -13.94 9.67 54.23
C LYS A 14 -13.46 10.35 55.51
N THR A 15 -12.66 9.65 56.31
CA THR A 15 -12.08 10.11 57.58
C THR A 15 -10.63 10.48 57.35
N GLU A 16 -10.16 11.53 58.04
CA GLU A 16 -8.80 12.05 57.92
C GLU A 16 -7.74 10.94 58.12
N LEU A 17 -6.73 10.91 57.24
CA LEU A 17 -5.69 9.86 57.20
C LEU A 17 -4.89 9.77 58.52
N ASP A 18 -4.66 10.92 59.15
CA ASP A 18 -3.92 11.05 60.41
C ASP A 18 -4.60 10.33 61.57
N GLN A 19 -5.94 10.25 61.56
CA GLN A 19 -6.72 9.55 62.58
C GLN A 19 -6.72 8.02 62.38
N LEU A 20 -6.51 7.57 61.14
CA LEU A 20 -6.43 6.15 60.79
C LEU A 20 -5.00 5.60 60.88
N GLY A 21 -4.01 6.43 61.18
CA GLY A 21 -2.59 6.05 61.10
C GLY A 21 -2.25 5.48 59.73
N ALA A 22 -2.83 6.06 58.67
CA ALA A 22 -2.80 5.50 57.33
C ALA A 22 -2.16 6.46 56.32
N GLU A 23 -1.59 5.90 55.26
CA GLU A 23 -0.93 6.61 54.17
C GLU A 23 -1.56 6.21 52.84
N THR A 24 -1.75 7.15 51.92
CA THR A 24 -2.26 6.86 50.58
C THR A 24 -1.08 6.82 49.61
N VAL A 25 -1.00 5.76 48.81
CA VAL A 25 0.06 5.62 47.81
C VAL A 25 -0.26 6.53 46.62
N GLU A 26 0.73 7.29 46.14
CA GLU A 26 0.60 8.10 44.94
C GLU A 26 0.15 7.25 43.74
N LYS A 27 -0.89 7.70 43.05
CA LYS A 27 -1.39 7.01 41.86
C LYS A 27 -0.32 7.08 40.78
N ALA A 28 0.06 5.93 40.23
CA ALA A 28 0.97 5.87 39.10
C ALA A 28 0.43 6.73 37.95
N ALA A 29 1.25 7.68 37.48
CA ALA A 29 0.94 8.48 36.31
C ALA A 29 0.87 7.53 35.10
N VAL A 30 -0.31 7.44 34.49
CA VAL A 30 -0.45 6.77 33.20
C VAL A 30 0.24 7.68 32.18
N PRO A 31 1.19 7.18 31.36
CA PRO A 31 1.79 7.98 30.32
C PRO A 31 0.72 8.52 29.37
N ASP A 32 0.95 9.71 28.84
CA ASP A 32 -0.01 10.34 27.94
C ASP A 32 -0.20 9.46 26.70
N VAL A 33 -1.47 9.13 26.42
CA VAL A 33 -1.83 8.15 25.37
C VAL A 33 -1.42 8.69 24.00
N GLU A 34 -1.41 10.01 23.83
CA GLU A 34 -0.96 10.68 22.62
C GLU A 34 0.53 10.45 22.32
N GLU A 35 1.42 10.51 23.31
CA GLU A 35 2.86 10.27 23.11
C GLU A 35 3.15 8.81 22.72
N ALA A 36 2.44 7.86 23.33
CA ALA A 36 2.58 6.43 23.04
C ALA A 36 2.11 6.07 21.61
N LEU A 37 1.06 6.72 21.12
CA LEU A 37 0.55 6.55 19.76
C LEU A 37 1.49 7.16 18.71
N GLN A 38 2.12 8.28 19.03
CA GLN A 38 3.02 8.98 18.11
C GLN A 38 4.32 8.22 17.88
N ALA A 39 4.87 7.58 18.92
CA ALA A 39 6.06 6.73 18.80
C ALA A 39 5.78 5.47 17.92
N GLY A 40 4.64 4.81 18.13
CA GLY A 40 4.28 3.58 17.42
C GLY A 40 3.93 3.77 15.94
N SER A 41 3.54 4.98 15.54
CA SER A 41 3.11 5.27 14.15
C SER A 41 4.28 5.52 13.19
N SER A 42 5.47 5.85 13.71
CA SER A 42 6.64 6.18 12.90
C SER A 42 7.34 4.94 12.29
N ASP A 43 7.26 3.79 12.95
CA ASP A 43 7.95 2.55 12.53
C ASP A 43 7.21 1.76 11.44
N VAL A 44 5.91 2.05 11.21
CA VAL A 44 5.07 1.29 10.26
C VAL A 44 5.13 1.86 8.83
N ALA A 45 5.79 3.01 8.63
CA ALA A 45 5.72 3.76 7.39
C ALA A 45 6.61 3.23 6.24
N HIS A 46 7.52 2.28 6.50
CA HIS A 46 8.57 1.94 5.53
C HIS A 46 8.86 0.45 5.48
N THR A 47 8.19 -0.31 4.61
CA THR A 47 8.72 -1.63 4.23
C THR A 47 8.55 -2.01 2.76
N ASP A 48 7.72 -1.31 1.97
CA ASP A 48 7.70 -1.53 0.52
C ASP A 48 7.16 -0.30 -0.23
N PRO A 49 7.94 0.36 -1.11
CA PRO A 49 7.46 1.49 -1.91
C PRO A 49 6.34 1.11 -2.89
N THR A 50 6.08 -0.19 -3.10
CA THR A 50 4.96 -0.69 -3.91
C THR A 50 3.67 -0.93 -3.12
N GLN A 51 3.75 -0.92 -1.78
CA GLN A 51 2.60 -1.12 -0.92
C GLN A 51 2.18 0.20 -0.28
N GLU A 52 1.09 0.77 -0.79
CA GLU A 52 0.43 1.86 -0.09
C GLU A 52 -0.04 1.37 1.30
N PRO A 53 0.30 2.09 2.39
CA PRO A 53 -0.11 1.70 3.73
C PRO A 53 -1.64 1.63 3.80
N LEU A 54 -2.16 0.52 4.34
CA LEU A 54 -3.60 0.22 4.42
C LEU A 54 -4.44 1.34 5.06
N LEU A 55 -3.81 2.17 5.89
CA LEU A 55 -4.39 3.33 6.56
C LEU A 55 -4.78 4.48 5.60
N ASN A 56 -4.19 4.54 4.40
CA ASN A 56 -4.45 5.57 3.38
C ASN A 56 -5.36 5.09 2.23
N LEU A 57 -5.98 3.91 2.37
CA LEU A 57 -6.81 3.34 1.33
C LEU A 57 -8.20 3.98 1.31
N ALA A 58 -8.38 5.03 0.50
CA ALA A 58 -9.72 5.49 0.11
C ALA A 58 -10.53 4.33 -0.51
N PRO A 59 -11.88 4.37 -0.50
CA PRO A 59 -12.69 3.33 -1.13
C PRO A 59 -12.37 3.20 -2.62
N LYS A 60 -11.57 2.19 -2.99
CA LYS A 60 -11.22 1.88 -4.39
C LYS A 60 -12.23 0.89 -4.97
N LYS A 61 -12.21 0.75 -6.31
CA LYS A 61 -13.06 -0.23 -7.04
C LYS A 61 -12.72 -1.66 -6.59
N VAL A 62 -13.71 -2.55 -6.52
CA VAL A 62 -13.53 -3.97 -6.07
C VAL A 62 -12.38 -4.70 -6.77
N ASN A 63 -12.15 -4.42 -8.06
CA ASN A 63 -11.11 -5.09 -8.86
C ASN A 63 -9.77 -4.29 -8.94
N TRP A 64 -9.54 -3.32 -8.06
CA TRP A 64 -8.35 -2.46 -8.15
C TRP A 64 -7.06 -3.24 -7.90
N ASP A 65 -7.08 -4.12 -6.90
CA ASP A 65 -5.99 -4.99 -6.49
C ASP A 65 -5.63 -5.97 -7.62
N LEU A 66 -6.67 -6.58 -8.20
CA LEU A 66 -6.54 -7.46 -9.36
C LEU A 66 -5.84 -6.78 -10.54
N LYS A 67 -6.17 -5.52 -10.82
CA LYS A 67 -5.52 -4.76 -11.90
C LYS A 67 -4.05 -4.52 -11.61
N ARG A 68 -3.73 -4.07 -10.38
CA ARG A 68 -2.36 -3.79 -9.95
C ARG A 68 -1.47 -5.03 -10.09
N ASP A 69 -1.97 -6.18 -9.68
CA ASP A 69 -1.17 -7.41 -9.62
C ASP A 69 -1.04 -8.09 -11.00
N ILE A 70 -2.05 -7.96 -11.87
CA ILE A 70 -2.04 -8.54 -13.23
C ILE A 70 -1.26 -7.67 -14.23
N GLU A 71 -1.26 -6.35 -14.08
CA GLU A 71 -0.58 -5.42 -14.99
C GLU A 71 0.90 -5.77 -15.28
N PRO A 72 1.76 -6.08 -14.30
CA PRO A 72 3.16 -6.47 -14.58
C PRO A 72 3.28 -7.78 -15.37
N GLN A 73 2.37 -8.73 -15.16
CA GLN A 73 2.35 -9.98 -15.93
C GLN A 73 1.93 -9.73 -17.37
N MET A 74 0.87 -8.93 -17.56
CA MET A 74 0.38 -8.55 -18.89
C MET A 74 1.42 -7.74 -19.68
N LYS A 75 2.20 -6.88 -19.03
CA LYS A 75 3.29 -6.14 -19.67
C LYS A 75 4.36 -7.08 -20.25
N LYS A 76 4.76 -8.11 -19.50
CA LYS A 76 5.73 -9.13 -19.97
C LYS A 76 5.17 -9.91 -21.15
N LEU A 77 3.90 -10.32 -21.05
CA LEU A 77 3.25 -11.11 -22.08
C LEU A 77 3.06 -10.32 -23.38
N ARG A 78 2.59 -9.07 -23.30
CA ARG A 78 2.45 -8.16 -24.45
C ARG A 78 3.79 -7.97 -25.18
N ALA A 79 4.88 -7.73 -24.44
CA ALA A 79 6.19 -7.59 -25.05
C ALA A 79 6.68 -8.87 -25.75
N ALA A 80 6.29 -10.06 -25.30
CA ALA A 80 6.59 -11.32 -25.99
C ALA A 80 5.73 -11.48 -27.25
N THR A 81 4.44 -11.14 -27.16
CA THR A 81 3.51 -11.17 -28.30
C THR A 81 3.96 -10.21 -29.40
N ASP A 82 4.34 -8.98 -29.06
CA ASP A 82 4.80 -8.00 -30.06
C ASP A 82 6.06 -8.50 -30.80
N ARG A 83 6.99 -9.14 -30.08
CA ARG A 83 8.18 -9.77 -30.71
C ARG A 83 7.79 -10.89 -31.66
N ALA A 84 6.89 -11.78 -31.24
CA ALA A 84 6.42 -12.86 -32.10
C ALA A 84 5.69 -12.33 -33.35
N ILE A 85 4.90 -11.27 -33.21
CA ILE A 85 4.26 -10.58 -34.35
C ILE A 85 5.32 -10.04 -35.30
N ILE A 86 6.35 -9.36 -34.80
CA ILE A 86 7.44 -8.81 -35.62
C ILE A 86 8.18 -9.93 -36.37
N GLU A 87 8.47 -11.04 -35.70
CA GLU A 87 9.13 -12.20 -36.31
C GLU A 87 8.28 -12.83 -37.41
N LEU A 88 6.98 -13.02 -37.17
CA LEU A 88 6.04 -13.55 -38.16
C LEU A 88 5.91 -12.64 -39.38
N ILE A 89 5.84 -11.32 -39.17
CA ILE A 89 5.82 -10.34 -40.27
C ILE A 89 7.11 -10.44 -41.07
N ARG A 90 8.27 -10.49 -40.40
CA ARG A 90 9.58 -10.59 -41.06
C ARG A 90 9.67 -11.86 -41.91
N GLU A 91 9.26 -13.01 -41.37
CA GLU A 91 9.26 -14.28 -42.10
C GLU A 91 8.35 -14.21 -43.34
N ARG A 92 7.13 -13.70 -43.19
CA ARG A 92 6.20 -13.54 -44.31
C ARG A 92 6.80 -12.68 -45.43
N VAL A 93 7.39 -11.55 -45.08
CA VAL A 93 7.98 -10.61 -46.04
C VAL A 93 9.16 -11.24 -46.79
N THR A 94 10.03 -11.96 -46.08
CA THR A 94 11.15 -12.67 -46.74
C THR A 94 10.69 -13.78 -47.68
N LYS A 95 9.57 -14.46 -47.37
CA LYS A 95 8.99 -15.52 -48.21
C LYS A 95 8.29 -14.97 -49.45
N GLU A 96 7.62 -13.83 -49.34
CA GLU A 96 6.86 -13.20 -50.43
C GLU A 96 7.76 -12.39 -51.39
N GLY A 97 9.08 -12.36 -51.16
CA GLY A 97 10.05 -11.71 -52.04
C GLY A 97 9.90 -10.18 -52.12
N GLY A 98 9.07 -9.62 -51.26
CA GLY A 98 8.74 -8.20 -51.25
C GLY A 98 9.65 -7.44 -50.30
N GLU A 99 10.75 -6.91 -50.82
CA GLU A 99 11.42 -5.76 -50.19
C GLU A 99 10.60 -4.49 -50.49
N THR A 100 9.29 -4.54 -50.25
CA THR A 100 8.45 -3.36 -50.25
C THR A 100 8.57 -2.74 -48.87
N ASP A 101 8.83 -1.44 -48.85
CA ASP A 101 9.02 -0.68 -47.63
C ASP A 101 7.78 -0.78 -46.71
N LEU A 102 7.84 -1.71 -45.76
CA LEU A 102 6.79 -2.05 -44.81
C LEU A 102 6.32 -0.82 -44.03
N SER A 103 7.24 0.13 -43.80
CA SER A 103 6.94 1.39 -43.13
C SER A 103 5.90 2.20 -43.92
N THR A 104 6.01 2.20 -45.25
CA THR A 104 5.09 2.91 -46.14
C THR A 104 3.74 2.19 -46.26
N ALA A 105 3.74 0.85 -46.35
CA ALA A 105 2.51 0.05 -46.41
C ALA A 105 1.69 0.09 -45.11
N VAL A 106 2.35 0.03 -43.94
CA VAL A 106 1.69 0.18 -42.63
C VAL A 106 1.16 1.59 -42.44
N SER A 107 1.90 2.61 -42.87
CA SER A 107 1.44 4.01 -42.82
C SER A 107 0.24 4.25 -43.75
N GLN A 108 0.21 3.64 -44.94
CA GLN A 108 -0.94 3.69 -45.84
C GLN A 108 -2.16 2.97 -45.25
N ALA A 109 -2.00 1.74 -44.75
CA ALA A 109 -3.10 0.99 -44.14
C ALA A 109 -3.68 1.71 -42.90
N ALA A 110 -2.84 2.36 -42.10
CA ALA A 110 -3.29 3.17 -40.97
C ALA A 110 -4.06 4.43 -41.40
N GLN A 111 -3.64 5.07 -42.50
CA GLN A 111 -4.37 6.20 -43.09
C GLN A 111 -5.71 5.78 -43.72
N GLU A 112 -5.79 4.56 -44.25
CA GLU A 112 -7.00 4.03 -44.88
C GLU A 112 -8.04 3.63 -43.83
N ALA A 113 -7.63 2.99 -42.74
CA ALA A 113 -8.50 2.68 -41.60
C ALA A 113 -9.06 3.95 -40.92
N ALA A 114 -8.28 5.04 -40.87
CA ALA A 114 -8.74 6.32 -40.34
C ALA A 114 -9.73 7.06 -41.25
N LYS A 115 -9.79 6.73 -42.55
CA LYS A 115 -10.75 7.29 -43.50
C LYS A 115 -12.09 6.55 -43.51
N ASP A 116 -12.12 5.29 -43.10
CA ASP A 116 -13.32 4.44 -43.03
C ASP A 116 -14.14 4.69 -41.74
N GLU A 117 -13.58 5.40 -40.76
CA GLU A 117 -14.28 5.83 -39.53
C GLU A 117 -14.96 7.21 -39.63
N LEU A 118 -15.10 7.78 -40.84
CA LEU A 118 -15.74 9.08 -41.09
C LEU A 118 -16.90 8.97 -42.08
#